data_AF-A0A151RTD8-F1
#
_entry.id   AF-A0A151RTD8-F1
#
_cell.length_a   1.000
_cell.length_b   1.000
_cell.length_c   1.000
_cell.angle_alpha   90.00
_cell.angle_beta   90.00
_cell.angle_gamma   90.00
#
_symmetry.space_group_name_H-M   'P 1'
#
loop_
_entity.id
_entity.type
_entity.pdbx_description
1 polymer ?
#
loop_
_entity_poly.entity_id
_entity_poly.type
_entity_poly.pdbx_seq_one_letter_code
_entity_poly.pdbx_strand_id
1 'polypeptide(L)'
;MEVNAMQKSHRICEPSVSKLIRLEPCQPGEHVCMGGTSDPPFFYIPTQDRFTHHFMALPNQQTVDYPSFKLVIVGDGKTTFVKRHLTGEFEKKYEPTIGVEVHPLDFFTNCGKIRFYCWDTAGQEKFGGLRDGYYIHGQCAIIMFDVTARLTYKNVPTWHRDLCRVCENIPIVLCGNKVDVKNRQVKAKQVTFHRKKNLQYYEISAKSNYNFEKPFLYLARKLAGDPNLHFVESPALAPPEVQIDLAAQQQHEAELAAAASQPLPDDDDDTFE
;
A
#
# COMPACT_ATOMS: atom_id res chain seq x y z
N MET A 1 44.98 48.13 -10.33
CA MET A 1 44.44 47.62 -11.61
C MET A 1 43.76 46.31 -11.31
N GLU A 2 42.49 46.25 -11.64
CA GLU A 2 41.50 45.27 -11.22
C GLU A 2 41.84 43.84 -11.68
N VAL A 3 41.58 42.87 -10.82
CA VAL A 3 41.27 41.49 -11.22
C VAL A 3 39.94 41.13 -10.56
N ASN A 4 38.92 41.02 -11.40
CA ASN A 4 37.52 40.79 -11.06
C ASN A 4 37.33 39.46 -10.31
N ALA A 5 36.66 39.53 -9.17
CA ALA A 5 36.08 38.40 -8.47
C ALA A 5 34.75 38.01 -9.15
N MET A 6 34.64 36.76 -9.62
CA MET A 6 33.37 36.20 -10.11
C MET A 6 32.80 35.28 -9.02
N GLN A 7 32.02 35.87 -8.11
CA GLN A 7 31.21 35.14 -7.14
C GLN A 7 30.05 34.43 -7.85
N LYS A 8 30.08 33.09 -7.94
CA LYS A 8 28.89 32.28 -8.21
C LYS A 8 28.20 31.95 -6.89
N SER A 9 27.26 32.81 -6.50
CA SER A 9 26.30 32.56 -5.41
C SER A 9 25.43 31.35 -5.77
N HIS A 10 25.69 30.20 -5.14
CA HIS A 10 24.72 29.10 -5.07
C HIS A 10 23.62 29.49 -4.08
N ARG A 11 22.42 29.79 -4.57
CA ARG A 11 21.24 29.84 -3.71
C ARG A 11 20.84 28.42 -3.36
N ILE A 12 20.89 28.15 -2.06
CA ILE A 12 20.23 27.03 -1.40
C ILE A 12 18.72 27.30 -1.52
N CYS A 13 17.98 26.42 -2.19
CA CYS A 13 16.52 26.40 -2.09
C CYS A 13 16.14 25.54 -0.88
N GLU A 14 15.75 26.20 0.22
CA GLU A 14 15.04 25.55 1.32
C GLU A 14 13.65 25.07 0.85
N PRO A 15 13.13 23.93 1.36
CA PRO A 15 11.76 23.54 1.09
C PRO A 15 10.79 24.46 1.87
N SER A 16 9.98 25.21 1.13
CA SER A 16 8.94 26.10 1.67
C SER A 16 7.92 25.30 2.48
N VAL A 17 7.86 25.63 3.76
CA VAL A 17 6.86 25.22 4.74
C VAL A 17 5.49 25.85 4.39
N SER A 18 4.43 25.03 4.50
CA SER A 18 3.02 25.39 4.74
C SER A 18 2.29 26.34 3.79
N LYS A 19 1.30 25.80 3.05
CA LYS A 19 0.08 26.55 2.69
C LYS A 19 -1.11 25.98 3.48
N LEU A 20 -1.32 26.57 4.65
CA LEU A 20 -2.56 26.45 5.43
C LEU A 20 -3.60 27.34 4.72
N ILE A 21 -4.67 26.76 4.15
CA ILE A 21 -5.78 27.55 3.59
C ILE A 21 -6.75 27.87 4.72
N ARG A 22 -6.84 29.15 5.05
CA ARG A 22 -7.76 29.77 6.02
C ARG A 22 -9.18 29.76 5.44
N LEU A 23 -10.15 29.22 6.17
CA LEU A 23 -11.57 29.31 5.84
C LEU A 23 -12.11 30.66 6.34
N GLU A 24 -12.76 31.44 5.47
CA GLU A 24 -13.56 32.61 5.89
C GLU A 24 -15.05 32.23 6.01
N PRO A 25 -15.80 32.81 6.97
CA PRO A 25 -17.20 32.48 7.20
C PRO A 25 -18.16 33.20 6.23
N CYS A 26 -19.16 32.45 5.76
CA CYS A 26 -20.21 32.89 4.84
C CYS A 26 -21.21 33.84 5.52
N GLN A 27 -21.62 34.94 4.86
CA GLN A 27 -22.70 35.83 5.32
C GLN A 27 -24.07 35.48 4.70
N PRO A 28 -25.21 35.72 5.38
CA PRO A 28 -26.54 35.31 4.90
C PRO A 28 -27.40 36.45 4.32
N GLY A 29 -28.20 36.14 3.28
CA GLY A 29 -29.22 36.98 2.63
C GLY A 29 -28.97 37.03 1.11
N GLU A 30 -29.89 36.73 0.20
CA GLU A 30 -31.24 37.31 0.04
C GLU A 30 -32.13 36.49 -0.93
N HIS A 31 -33.43 36.53 -0.62
CA HIS A 31 -34.63 36.60 -1.47
C HIS A 31 -35.10 35.48 -2.43
N VAL A 32 -36.33 35.06 -2.10
CA VAL A 32 -37.29 34.16 -2.75
C VAL A 32 -37.96 34.82 -3.97
N CYS A 33 -38.16 34.06 -5.04
CA CYS A 33 -39.23 34.27 -6.02
C CYS A 33 -39.94 32.93 -6.34
N MET A 34 -41.26 32.92 -6.14
CA MET A 34 -42.17 31.79 -6.32
C MET A 34 -42.67 31.73 -7.77
N GLY A 35 -42.69 30.53 -8.37
CA GLY A 35 -43.38 30.22 -9.62
C GLY A 35 -43.51 28.70 -9.75
N GLY A 36 -44.72 28.17 -9.56
CA GLY A 36 -44.96 26.75 -9.36
C GLY A 36 -45.03 25.90 -10.62
N THR A 37 -44.58 24.66 -10.51
CA THR A 37 -45.29 23.41 -10.88
C THR A 37 -44.63 22.27 -10.10
N SER A 38 -45.44 21.28 -9.74
CA SER A 38 -45.15 20.16 -8.84
C SER A 38 -44.03 19.23 -9.30
N ASP A 39 -42.91 19.19 -8.56
CA ASP A 39 -41.99 18.06 -8.41
C ASP A 39 -41.25 18.21 -7.06
N PRO A 40 -40.90 17.13 -6.33
CA PRO A 40 -40.16 17.24 -5.06
C PRO A 40 -38.73 17.78 -5.32
N PRO A 41 -38.12 18.52 -4.37
CA PRO A 41 -36.86 19.20 -4.62
C PRO A 41 -35.73 18.18 -4.78
N PHE A 42 -35.21 18.06 -6.00
CA PHE A 42 -33.84 17.59 -6.21
C PHE A 42 -32.92 18.59 -5.51
N PHE A 43 -32.36 18.18 -4.36
CA PHE A 43 -31.23 18.87 -3.76
C PHE A 43 -30.06 18.78 -4.74
N TYR A 44 -29.82 19.87 -5.48
CA TYR A 44 -28.59 20.06 -6.22
C TYR A 44 -27.47 20.32 -5.21
N ILE A 45 -26.77 19.26 -4.81
CA ILE A 45 -25.53 19.40 -4.03
C ILE A 45 -24.47 19.89 -5.02
N PRO A 46 -23.87 21.08 -4.84
CA PRO A 46 -22.76 21.49 -5.68
C PRO A 46 -21.59 20.56 -5.33
N THR A 47 -21.27 19.61 -6.22
CA THR A 47 -20.03 18.84 -6.14
C THR A 47 -18.89 19.83 -6.28
N GLN A 48 -18.30 20.21 -5.15
CA GLN A 48 -17.00 20.87 -5.14
C GLN A 48 -15.98 19.87 -5.67
N ASP A 49 -15.71 20.00 -6.97
CA ASP A 49 -14.62 19.36 -7.69
C ASP A 49 -13.29 19.61 -6.96
N ARG A 50 -12.80 18.60 -6.23
CA ARG A 50 -11.42 18.50 -5.77
C ARG A 50 -10.82 17.11 -5.87
N PHE A 51 -11.34 16.25 -6.76
CA PHE A 51 -10.73 14.95 -7.05
C PHE A 51 -10.93 14.55 -8.51
N THR A 52 -10.36 15.30 -9.45
CA THR A 52 -10.22 14.84 -10.84
C THR A 52 -8.74 14.66 -11.18
N HIS A 53 -8.10 13.70 -10.51
CA HIS A 53 -6.97 13.02 -11.16
C HIS A 53 -7.57 12.07 -12.19
N HIS A 54 -7.25 12.33 -13.46
CA HIS A 54 -7.71 11.62 -14.63
C HIS A 54 -7.46 10.10 -14.48
N PHE A 55 -8.49 9.36 -14.09
CA PHE A 55 -8.49 7.89 -14.04
C PHE A 55 -8.42 7.36 -15.47
N MET A 56 -7.22 6.94 -15.91
CA MET A 56 -7.13 6.06 -17.08
C MET A 56 -7.49 4.65 -16.64
N ALA A 57 -8.75 4.27 -16.89
CA ALA A 57 -9.21 2.90 -16.70
C ALA A 57 -8.41 1.96 -17.60
N LEU A 58 -7.89 0.88 -17.03
CA LEU A 58 -7.25 -0.19 -17.80
C LEU A 58 -8.32 -0.82 -18.71
N PRO A 59 -7.99 -1.21 -19.95
CA PRO A 59 -8.97 -1.81 -20.86
C PRO A 59 -9.60 -3.06 -20.24
N ASN A 60 -10.92 -3.21 -20.39
CA ASN A 60 -11.77 -4.28 -19.83
C ASN A 60 -12.04 -4.28 -18.31
N GLN A 61 -11.74 -3.19 -17.60
CA GLN A 61 -12.12 -3.08 -16.19
C GLN A 61 -13.48 -2.41 -16.07
N GLN A 62 -14.48 -3.10 -15.49
CA GLN A 62 -15.78 -2.49 -15.19
C GLN A 62 -15.56 -1.25 -14.32
N THR A 63 -15.97 -0.09 -14.81
CA THR A 63 -15.94 1.15 -14.04
C THR A 63 -16.95 1.03 -12.91
N VAL A 64 -16.46 1.10 -11.67
CA VAL A 64 -17.30 1.13 -10.47
C VAL A 64 -17.63 2.57 -10.10
N ASP A 65 -18.75 2.76 -9.41
CA ASP A 65 -19.27 4.06 -8.94
C ASP A 65 -18.69 4.50 -7.58
N TYR A 66 -17.66 3.80 -7.09
CA TYR A 66 -16.97 4.08 -5.83
C TYR A 66 -15.44 4.08 -6.02
N PRO A 67 -14.66 4.65 -5.07
CA PRO A 67 -13.22 4.74 -5.20
C PRO A 67 -12.56 3.38 -5.45
N SER A 68 -11.77 3.30 -6.51
CA SER A 68 -10.98 2.12 -6.84
C SER A 68 -9.53 2.48 -7.08
N PHE A 69 -8.63 1.57 -6.75
CA PHE A 69 -7.19 1.80 -6.82
C PHE A 69 -6.48 0.61 -7.44
N LYS A 70 -5.55 0.87 -8.36
CA LYS A 70 -4.60 -0.15 -8.84
C LYS A 70 -3.57 -0.43 -7.75
N LEU A 71 -3.59 -1.66 -7.23
CA LEU A 71 -2.63 -2.19 -6.27
C LEU A 71 -1.69 -3.18 -6.97
N VAL A 72 -0.39 -2.87 -6.99
CA VAL A 72 0.63 -3.78 -7.51
C VAL A 72 1.19 -4.64 -6.38
N ILE A 73 1.24 -5.95 -6.57
CA ILE A 73 1.81 -6.87 -5.58
C ILE A 73 3.01 -7.59 -6.20
N VAL A 74 4.16 -7.55 -5.50
CA VAL A 74 5.45 -8.15 -5.93
C VAL A 74 6.12 -8.91 -4.80
N GLY A 75 7.04 -9.83 -5.14
CA GLY A 75 7.71 -10.73 -4.20
C GLY A 75 7.02 -12.10 -4.00
N ASP A 76 7.16 -12.70 -2.83
CA ASP A 76 6.80 -14.11 -2.56
C ASP A 76 5.51 -14.28 -1.73
N GLY A 77 4.71 -15.31 -2.05
CA GLY A 77 3.48 -15.64 -1.31
C GLY A 77 2.26 -14.77 -1.61
N LYS A 78 2.29 -14.00 -2.70
CA LYS A 78 1.26 -13.04 -3.15
C LYS A 78 -0.07 -13.69 -3.52
N THR A 79 -0.05 -14.69 -4.39
CA THR A 79 -1.24 -15.34 -4.93
C THR A 79 -2.11 -15.94 -3.82
N THR A 80 -1.50 -16.65 -2.86
CA THR A 80 -2.21 -17.17 -1.68
C THR A 80 -2.82 -16.05 -0.84
N PHE A 81 -2.11 -14.94 -0.66
CA PHE A 81 -2.61 -13.79 0.10
C PHE A 81 -3.80 -13.10 -0.59
N VAL A 82 -3.75 -12.93 -1.91
CA VAL A 82 -4.83 -12.33 -2.70
C VAL A 82 -6.05 -13.25 -2.79
N LYS A 83 -5.85 -14.52 -3.18
CA LYS A 83 -6.94 -15.49 -3.28
C LYS A 83 -7.64 -15.69 -1.93
N ARG A 84 -6.89 -15.70 -0.83
CA ARG A 84 -7.47 -15.80 0.51
C ARG A 84 -8.37 -14.61 0.87
N HIS A 85 -8.06 -13.40 0.42
CA HIS A 85 -8.98 -12.25 0.54
C HIS A 85 -10.20 -12.39 -0.37
N LEU A 86 -10.02 -12.95 -1.57
CA LEU A 86 -11.07 -13.05 -2.59
C LEU A 86 -12.10 -14.13 -2.26
N THR A 87 -11.65 -15.34 -1.90
CA THR A 87 -12.52 -16.52 -1.72
C THR A 87 -12.74 -16.87 -0.26
N GLY A 88 -11.95 -16.30 0.65
CA GLY A 88 -11.90 -16.72 2.05
C GLY A 88 -11.18 -18.05 2.29
N GLU A 89 -10.81 -18.79 1.24
CA GLU A 89 -10.19 -20.13 1.35
C GLU A 89 -8.66 -20.07 1.28
N PHE A 90 -8.01 -20.99 1.99
CA PHE A 90 -6.55 -21.11 1.97
C PHE A 90 -6.15 -22.22 0.99
N GLU A 91 -5.52 -21.83 -0.11
CA GLU A 91 -5.05 -22.77 -1.12
C GLU A 91 -3.70 -23.37 -0.72
N LYS A 92 -3.66 -24.68 -0.44
CA LYS A 92 -2.43 -25.42 -0.08
C LYS A 92 -1.55 -25.72 -1.27
N LYS A 93 -2.13 -25.82 -2.46
CA LYS A 93 -1.42 -26.18 -3.68
C LYS A 93 -0.72 -24.94 -4.21
N TYR A 94 0.60 -25.00 -4.35
CA TYR A 94 1.34 -23.95 -5.02
C TYR A 94 1.21 -24.12 -6.53
N GLU A 95 0.45 -23.22 -7.15
CA GLU A 95 0.36 -23.08 -8.60
C GLU A 95 1.04 -21.75 -9.00
N PRO A 96 2.17 -21.78 -9.73
CA PRO A 96 2.83 -20.56 -10.15
C PRO A 96 1.93 -19.72 -11.07
N THR A 97 1.79 -18.43 -10.78
CA THR A 97 1.08 -17.49 -11.66
C THR A 97 1.81 -17.36 -12.99
N ILE A 98 1.09 -17.49 -14.10
CA ILE A 98 1.60 -17.25 -15.45
C ILE A 98 1.17 -15.85 -15.87
N GLY A 99 2.12 -14.94 -16.05
CA GLY A 99 1.83 -13.55 -16.43
C GLY A 99 1.33 -12.70 -15.26
N VAL A 100 0.10 -12.18 -15.38
CA VAL A 100 -0.55 -11.36 -14.35
C VAL A 100 -2.02 -11.75 -14.21
N GLU A 101 -2.48 -11.87 -12.97
CA GLU A 101 -3.89 -12.00 -12.66
C GLU A 101 -4.37 -10.73 -11.93
N VAL A 102 -5.54 -10.22 -12.31
CA VAL A 102 -6.13 -9.03 -11.70
C VAL A 102 -7.35 -9.43 -10.88
N HIS A 103 -7.26 -9.23 -9.58
CA HIS A 103 -8.31 -9.62 -8.62
C HIS A 103 -8.93 -8.39 -7.99
N PRO A 104 -10.24 -8.12 -8.18
CA PRO A 104 -10.93 -7.03 -7.47
C PRO A 104 -11.20 -7.44 -6.01
N LEU A 105 -10.66 -6.69 -5.06
CA LEU A 105 -10.93 -6.84 -3.63
C LEU A 105 -11.69 -5.63 -3.12
N ASP A 106 -12.88 -5.88 -2.57
CA ASP A 106 -13.74 -4.85 -1.99
C ASP A 106 -13.55 -4.77 -0.48
N PHE A 107 -13.47 -3.56 0.06
CA PHE A 107 -13.42 -3.30 1.49
C PHE A 107 -14.49 -2.25 1.85
N PHE A 108 -15.23 -2.51 2.93
CA PHE A 108 -16.23 -1.58 3.44
C PHE A 108 -15.61 -0.75 4.57
N THR A 109 -15.63 0.56 4.40
CA THR A 109 -15.06 1.52 5.35
C THR A 109 -16.16 2.36 6.00
N ASN A 110 -15.82 3.09 7.06
CA ASN A 110 -16.69 4.10 7.66
C ASN A 110 -17.03 5.27 6.71
N CYS A 111 -16.35 5.39 5.57
CA CYS A 111 -16.58 6.41 4.54
C CYS A 111 -17.19 5.82 3.26
N GLY A 112 -17.63 4.56 3.28
CA GLY A 112 -18.17 3.85 2.13
C GLY A 112 -17.23 2.77 1.59
N LYS A 113 -17.59 2.22 0.43
CA LYS A 113 -16.89 1.10 -0.20
C LYS A 113 -15.65 1.57 -0.96
N ILE A 114 -14.55 0.82 -0.85
CA ILE A 114 -13.35 1.01 -1.67
C ILE A 114 -12.99 -0.31 -2.37
N ARG A 115 -12.36 -0.24 -3.54
CA ARG A 115 -11.85 -1.42 -4.26
C ARG A 115 -10.38 -1.32 -4.56
N PHE A 116 -9.64 -2.38 -4.26
CA PHE A 116 -8.30 -2.57 -4.79
C PHE A 116 -8.35 -3.56 -5.94
N TYR A 117 -7.92 -3.14 -7.12
CA TYR A 117 -7.60 -4.07 -8.19
C TYR A 117 -6.18 -4.57 -7.96
N CYS A 118 -6.08 -5.78 -7.42
CA CYS A 118 -4.82 -6.42 -7.07
C CYS A 118 -4.21 -7.07 -8.31
N TRP A 119 -3.11 -6.50 -8.78
CA TRP A 119 -2.30 -7.04 -9.86
C TRP A 119 -1.33 -8.05 -9.26
N ASP A 120 -1.76 -9.32 -9.19
CA ASP A 120 -0.91 -10.44 -8.78
C ASP A 120 0.01 -10.83 -9.93
N THR A 121 1.27 -10.41 -9.81
CA THR A 121 2.28 -10.63 -10.86
C THR A 121 2.99 -11.97 -10.67
N ALA A 122 3.38 -12.62 -11.77
CA ALA A 122 4.19 -13.83 -11.69
C ALA A 122 5.46 -13.59 -10.86
N GLY A 123 5.62 -14.40 -9.80
CA GLY A 123 6.78 -14.35 -8.92
C GLY A 123 8.07 -14.85 -9.57
N GLN A 124 7.99 -15.52 -10.72
CA GLN A 124 9.18 -16.02 -11.40
C GLN A 124 9.91 -14.89 -12.13
N GLU A 125 11.05 -14.57 -11.55
CA GLU A 125 12.08 -13.62 -11.96
C GLU A 125 12.59 -13.80 -13.42
N LYS A 126 12.23 -14.90 -14.11
CA LYS A 126 12.82 -15.31 -15.39
C LYS A 126 12.34 -14.52 -16.62
N PHE A 127 11.24 -13.77 -16.54
CA PHE A 127 10.69 -13.02 -17.68
C PHE A 127 10.79 -11.49 -17.49
N GLY A 128 11.98 -11.00 -17.13
CA GLY A 128 12.25 -9.61 -16.72
C GLY A 128 11.90 -8.48 -17.71
N GLY A 129 11.37 -8.76 -18.90
CA GLY A 129 11.01 -7.75 -19.91
C GLY A 129 9.56 -7.24 -19.83
N LEU A 130 8.60 -8.01 -19.31
CA LEU A 130 7.18 -7.64 -19.28
C LEU A 130 6.74 -6.93 -17.98
N ARG A 131 7.65 -6.80 -17.00
CA ARG A 131 7.31 -6.33 -15.64
C ARG A 131 6.95 -4.86 -15.56
N ASP A 132 7.70 -4.00 -16.26
CA ASP A 132 7.49 -2.55 -16.20
C ASP A 132 6.05 -2.22 -16.65
N GLY A 133 5.53 -2.93 -17.66
CA GLY A 133 4.17 -2.77 -18.16
C GLY A 133 3.08 -3.05 -17.12
N TYR A 134 3.32 -3.98 -16.20
CA TYR A 134 2.36 -4.28 -15.11
C TYR A 134 2.34 -3.18 -14.05
N TYR A 135 3.43 -2.45 -13.87
CA TYR A 135 3.55 -1.40 -12.86
C TYR A 135 2.91 -0.09 -13.30
N ILE A 136 2.87 0.19 -14.62
CA ILE A 136 2.32 1.44 -15.18
C ILE A 136 0.96 1.79 -14.55
N HIS A 137 0.81 3.05 -14.12
CA HIS A 137 -0.36 3.58 -13.41
C HIS A 137 -0.69 2.90 -12.06
N GLY A 138 0.25 2.17 -11.45
CA GLY A 138 0.10 1.69 -10.08
C GLY A 138 -0.09 2.87 -9.13
N GLN A 139 -1.12 2.81 -8.27
CA GLN A 139 -1.43 3.87 -7.30
C GLN A 139 -0.92 3.53 -5.90
N CYS A 140 -0.69 2.24 -5.62
CA CYS A 140 -0.11 1.74 -4.38
C CYS A 140 0.56 0.38 -4.63
N ALA A 141 1.42 -0.06 -3.71
CA ALA A 141 2.07 -1.36 -3.83
C ALA A 141 2.23 -2.11 -2.50
N ILE A 142 2.26 -3.44 -2.60
CA ILE A 142 2.71 -4.33 -1.53
C ILE A 142 3.92 -5.12 -2.03
N ILE A 143 5.01 -5.06 -1.28
CA ILE A 143 6.18 -5.91 -1.47
C ILE A 143 6.13 -7.00 -0.41
N MET A 144 6.07 -8.27 -0.82
CA MET A 144 5.99 -9.42 0.08
C MET A 144 7.29 -10.22 0.07
N PHE A 145 7.70 -10.69 1.25
CA PHE A 145 8.74 -11.70 1.38
C PHE A 145 8.29 -12.79 2.37
N ASP A 146 8.99 -13.91 2.37
CA ASP A 146 8.74 -15.05 3.24
C ASP A 146 9.75 -15.05 4.39
N VAL A 147 9.27 -14.95 5.65
CA VAL A 147 10.16 -14.92 6.83
C VAL A 147 10.94 -16.22 7.02
N THR A 148 10.54 -17.31 6.35
CA THR A 148 11.22 -18.62 6.38
C THR A 148 12.26 -18.78 5.27
N ALA A 149 12.39 -17.81 4.36
CA ALA A 149 13.32 -17.90 3.23
C ALA A 149 14.12 -16.60 3.03
N ARG A 150 15.37 -16.58 3.52
CA ARG A 150 16.25 -15.38 3.48
C ARG A 150 16.39 -14.75 2.09
N LEU A 151 16.46 -15.57 1.05
CA LEU A 151 16.62 -15.11 -0.32
C LEU A 151 15.48 -14.17 -0.76
N THR A 152 14.25 -14.42 -0.29
CA THR A 152 13.09 -13.60 -0.63
C THR A 152 13.22 -12.18 -0.07
N TYR A 153 13.78 -12.03 1.13
CA TYR A 153 14.08 -10.73 1.72
C TYR A 153 15.25 -10.03 1.01
N LYS A 154 16.31 -10.77 0.62
CA LYS A 154 17.42 -10.22 -0.19
C LYS A 154 16.94 -9.61 -1.52
N ASN A 155 15.81 -10.07 -2.05
CA ASN A 155 15.23 -9.56 -3.30
C ASN A 155 14.38 -8.30 -3.13
N VAL A 156 14.00 -7.92 -1.90
CA VAL A 156 13.15 -6.74 -1.61
C VAL A 156 13.71 -5.43 -2.20
N PRO A 157 15.01 -5.11 -2.07
CA PRO A 157 15.58 -3.90 -2.67
C PRO A 157 15.40 -3.83 -4.19
N THR A 158 15.54 -4.98 -4.87
CA THR A 158 15.34 -5.11 -6.32
C THR A 158 13.89 -4.81 -6.69
N TRP A 159 12.93 -5.43 -6.00
CA TRP A 159 11.50 -5.18 -6.23
C TRP A 159 11.12 -3.72 -6.00
N HIS A 160 11.62 -3.12 -4.92
CA HIS A 160 11.39 -1.72 -4.61
C HIS A 160 11.97 -0.81 -5.70
N ARG A 161 13.21 -1.03 -6.12
CA ARG A 161 13.85 -0.26 -7.20
C ARG A 161 13.03 -0.31 -8.49
N ASP A 162 12.62 -1.50 -8.89
CA ASP A 162 11.88 -1.71 -10.14
C ASP A 162 10.49 -1.06 -10.08
N LEU A 163 9.81 -1.11 -8.93
CA LEU A 163 8.56 -0.38 -8.68
C LEU A 163 8.77 1.14 -8.77
N CYS A 164 9.76 1.69 -8.06
CA CYS A 164 10.02 3.13 -8.04
C CYS A 164 10.49 3.69 -9.38
N ARG A 165 11.03 2.85 -10.26
CA ARG A 165 11.40 3.25 -11.62
C ARG A 165 10.17 3.55 -12.49
N VAL A 166 9.03 2.93 -12.21
CA VAL A 166 7.79 3.08 -13.00
C VAL A 166 6.75 3.94 -12.27
N CYS A 167 6.63 3.78 -10.95
CA CYS A 167 5.68 4.48 -10.10
C CYS A 167 6.41 5.41 -9.14
N GLU A 168 6.29 6.71 -9.36
CA GLU A 168 6.84 7.72 -8.46
C GLU A 168 5.86 8.05 -7.33
N ASN A 169 6.36 8.15 -6.10
CA ASN A 169 5.63 8.67 -4.93
C ASN A 169 4.33 7.96 -4.54
N ILE A 170 4.22 6.64 -4.78
CA ILE A 170 3.08 5.84 -4.33
C ILE A 170 3.30 5.30 -2.90
N PRO A 171 2.24 5.12 -2.09
CA PRO A 171 2.35 4.41 -0.82
C PRO A 171 2.68 2.93 -1.05
N ILE A 172 3.71 2.46 -0.34
CA ILE A 172 4.20 1.07 -0.41
C ILE A 172 4.21 0.47 0.99
N VAL A 173 3.75 -0.78 1.10
CA VAL A 173 3.84 -1.60 2.32
C VAL A 173 4.78 -2.76 2.09
N LEU A 174 5.69 -2.99 3.03
CA LEU A 174 6.50 -4.20 3.11
C LEU A 174 5.80 -5.22 4.02
N CYS A 175 5.66 -6.45 3.56
CA CYS A 175 5.00 -7.53 4.29
C CYS A 175 5.93 -8.73 4.47
N GLY A 176 6.18 -9.14 5.71
CA GLY A 176 6.83 -10.42 6.04
C GLY A 176 5.76 -11.49 6.27
N ASN A 177 5.59 -12.40 5.31
CA ASN A 177 4.57 -13.45 5.35
C ASN A 177 5.08 -14.75 5.99
N LYS A 178 4.15 -15.64 6.36
CA LYS A 178 4.37 -16.97 6.97
C LYS A 178 4.91 -16.92 8.38
N VAL A 179 4.54 -15.91 9.17
CA VAL A 179 4.95 -15.80 10.58
C VAL A 179 4.35 -16.88 11.49
N ASP A 180 3.40 -17.67 10.99
CA ASP A 180 2.89 -18.88 11.64
C ASP A 180 3.92 -20.03 11.67
N VAL A 181 4.96 -19.97 10.84
CA VAL A 181 5.98 -21.03 10.76
C VAL A 181 7.09 -20.77 11.78
N LYS A 182 7.32 -21.74 12.67
CA LYS A 182 8.33 -21.66 13.73
C LYS A 182 9.78 -21.55 13.22
N ASN A 183 10.09 -22.16 12.08
CA ASN A 183 11.44 -22.16 11.49
C ASN A 183 11.72 -20.84 10.74
N ARG A 184 11.67 -19.73 11.47
CA ARG A 184 11.93 -18.38 10.95
C ARG A 184 13.41 -18.21 10.63
N GLN A 185 13.69 -17.75 9.41
CA GLN A 185 15.06 -17.56 8.90
C GLN A 185 15.47 -16.08 8.81
N VAL A 186 14.50 -15.17 8.70
CA VAL A 186 14.70 -13.71 8.69
C VAL A 186 14.25 -13.18 10.05
N LYS A 187 15.15 -12.72 10.91
CA LYS A 187 14.83 -12.22 12.26
C LYS A 187 14.34 -10.76 12.22
N ALA A 188 13.60 -10.31 13.24
CA ALA A 188 13.08 -8.93 13.37
C ALA A 188 14.17 -7.89 13.07
N LYS A 189 15.32 -8.06 13.73
CA LYS A 189 16.47 -7.16 13.65
C LYS A 189 17.09 -7.05 12.25
N GLN A 190 16.87 -8.06 11.39
CA GLN A 190 17.39 -8.07 10.03
C GLN A 190 16.47 -7.31 9.06
N VAL A 191 15.20 -7.07 9.43
CA VAL A 191 14.21 -6.39 8.59
C VAL A 191 14.36 -4.87 8.71
N THR A 192 15.41 -4.32 8.13
CA THR A 192 15.75 -2.88 8.21
C THR A 192 15.31 -2.06 6.99
N PHE A 193 14.99 -2.72 5.86
CA PHE A 193 14.76 -2.03 4.58
C PHE A 193 13.62 -1.01 4.63
N HIS A 194 12.56 -1.32 5.37
CA HIS A 194 11.42 -0.42 5.54
C HIS A 194 11.84 0.91 6.21
N ARG A 195 12.78 0.88 7.15
CA ARG A 195 13.32 2.10 7.78
C ARG A 195 14.20 2.90 6.81
N LYS A 196 15.05 2.20 6.04
CA LYS A 196 15.92 2.82 5.01
C LYS A 196 15.12 3.56 3.93
N LYS A 197 13.90 3.09 3.62
CA LYS A 197 13.03 3.65 2.57
C LYS A 197 11.75 4.33 3.09
N ASN A 198 11.60 4.48 4.41
CA ASN A 198 10.41 5.04 5.06
C ASN A 198 9.09 4.37 4.62
N LEU A 199 9.09 3.04 4.58
CA LEU A 199 7.93 2.21 4.25
C LEU A 199 7.26 1.69 5.52
N GLN A 200 5.96 1.42 5.45
CA GLN A 200 5.27 0.70 6.51
C GLN A 200 5.63 -0.79 6.42
N TYR A 201 5.93 -1.41 7.55
CA TYR A 201 6.18 -2.85 7.66
C TYR A 201 5.06 -3.54 8.46
N TYR A 202 4.61 -4.69 7.97
CA TYR A 202 3.73 -5.60 8.72
C TYR A 202 4.20 -7.04 8.63
N GLU A 203 4.11 -7.74 9.75
CA GLU A 203 4.20 -9.19 9.82
C GLU A 203 2.81 -9.76 9.59
N ILE A 204 2.66 -10.69 8.65
CA ILE A 204 1.38 -11.27 8.28
C ILE A 204 1.46 -12.79 8.17
N SER A 205 0.31 -13.44 8.26
CA SER A 205 0.19 -14.84 7.86
C SER A 205 -1.13 -15.06 7.13
N ALA A 206 -1.03 -15.35 5.83
CA ALA A 206 -2.19 -15.71 5.02
C ALA A 206 -2.88 -16.99 5.51
N LYS A 207 -2.15 -17.88 6.20
CA LYS A 207 -2.67 -19.16 6.71
C LYS A 207 -3.51 -19.02 7.97
N SER A 208 -3.12 -18.09 8.84
CA SER A 208 -3.76 -17.88 10.15
C SER A 208 -4.61 -16.60 10.22
N ASN A 209 -4.69 -15.84 9.11
CA ASN A 209 -5.34 -14.53 9.04
C ASN A 209 -4.69 -13.46 9.95
N TYR A 210 -3.47 -13.67 10.43
CA TYR A 210 -2.78 -12.70 11.29
C TYR A 210 -2.42 -11.42 10.54
N ASN A 211 -2.84 -10.27 11.08
CA ASN A 211 -2.63 -8.93 10.51
C ASN A 211 -3.06 -8.78 9.04
N PHE A 212 -3.96 -9.65 8.57
CA PHE A 212 -4.24 -9.87 7.16
C PHE A 212 -4.73 -8.59 6.44
N GLU A 213 -5.53 -7.77 7.12
CA GLU A 213 -6.09 -6.54 6.58
C GLU A 213 -5.21 -5.30 6.78
N LYS A 214 -4.21 -5.35 7.67
CA LYS A 214 -3.40 -4.18 8.03
C LYS A 214 -2.72 -3.51 6.82
N PRO A 215 -2.17 -4.25 5.84
CA PRO A 215 -1.61 -3.64 4.63
C PRO A 215 -2.64 -2.83 3.85
N PHE A 216 -3.83 -3.38 3.61
CA PHE A 216 -4.90 -2.71 2.87
C PHE A 216 -5.41 -1.49 3.61
N LEU A 217 -5.59 -1.59 4.93
CA LEU A 217 -6.05 -0.47 5.74
C LEU A 217 -5.05 0.69 5.74
N TYR A 218 -3.76 0.41 5.85
CA TYR A 218 -2.73 1.45 5.75
C TYR A 218 -2.75 2.14 4.39
N LEU A 219 -2.82 1.36 3.31
CA LEU A 219 -2.89 1.90 1.95
C LEU A 219 -4.16 2.74 1.74
N ALA A 220 -5.31 2.26 2.21
CA ALA A 220 -6.59 2.99 2.14
C ALA A 220 -6.50 4.35 2.85
N ARG A 221 -5.94 4.40 4.07
CA ARG A 221 -5.72 5.65 4.81
C ARG A 221 -4.81 6.62 4.05
N LYS A 222 -3.72 6.11 3.46
CA LYS A 222 -2.77 6.94 2.69
C LYS A 222 -3.38 7.48 1.40
N LEU A 223 -4.14 6.65 0.68
CA LEU A 223 -4.78 7.03 -0.57
C LEU A 223 -5.97 7.98 -0.35
N ALA A 224 -6.74 7.79 0.72
CA ALA A 224 -7.84 8.67 1.08
C ALA A 224 -7.39 9.98 1.76
N GLY A 225 -6.16 10.01 2.27
CA GLY A 225 -5.67 11.13 3.09
C GLY A 225 -6.35 11.23 4.46
N ASP A 226 -7.00 10.16 4.91
CA ASP A 226 -7.74 10.11 6.18
C ASP A 226 -7.13 9.06 7.13
N PRO A 227 -6.48 9.48 8.23
CA PRO A 227 -5.92 8.55 9.22
C PRO A 227 -6.98 7.82 10.04
N ASN A 228 -8.22 8.33 10.11
CA ASN A 228 -9.31 7.77 10.91
C ASN A 228 -10.13 6.73 10.14
N LEU A 229 -9.87 6.55 8.85
CA LEU A 229 -10.49 5.51 8.04
C LEU A 229 -10.26 4.14 8.68
N HIS A 230 -11.32 3.36 8.81
CA HIS A 230 -11.28 1.99 9.33
C HIS A 230 -12.29 1.11 8.59
N PHE A 231 -12.00 -0.19 8.54
CA PHE A 231 -12.94 -1.17 7.99
C PHE A 231 -14.07 -1.42 8.98
N VAL A 232 -15.30 -1.41 8.49
CA VAL A 232 -16.51 -1.61 9.29
C VAL A 232 -17.03 -3.04 9.23
N GLU A 233 -16.53 -3.82 8.28
CA GLU A 233 -16.83 -5.24 8.12
C GLU A 233 -15.52 -6.02 8.07
N SER A 234 -15.50 -7.18 8.73
CA SER A 234 -14.40 -8.12 8.55
C SER A 234 -14.60 -8.92 7.25
N PRO A 235 -13.54 -9.31 6.54
CA PRO A 235 -13.66 -10.10 5.34
C PRO A 235 -14.22 -11.47 5.71
N ALA A 236 -15.02 -12.07 4.83
CA ALA A 236 -15.58 -13.40 5.02
C ALA A 236 -14.49 -14.49 4.84
N LEU A 237 -13.56 -14.57 5.80
CA LEU A 237 -12.46 -15.54 5.78
C LEU A 237 -12.91 -16.85 6.41
N ALA A 238 -12.55 -17.97 5.79
CA ALA A 238 -12.68 -19.27 6.44
C ALA A 238 -11.82 -19.28 7.72
N PRO A 239 -12.18 -20.09 8.74
CA PRO A 239 -11.41 -20.22 9.96
C PRO A 239 -9.92 -20.49 9.67
N PRO A 240 -9.01 -19.96 10.50
CA PRO A 240 -7.58 -20.17 10.30
C PRO A 240 -7.24 -21.66 10.46
N GLU A 241 -6.42 -22.21 9.55
CA GLU A 241 -5.98 -23.61 9.65
C GLU A 241 -4.95 -23.81 10.76
N VAL A 242 -4.29 -22.74 11.17
CA VAL A 242 -3.22 -22.73 12.19
C VAL A 242 -3.44 -21.55 13.11
N GLN A 243 -3.32 -21.79 14.41
CA GLN A 243 -3.33 -20.72 15.40
C GLN A 243 -1.94 -20.10 15.52
N ILE A 244 -1.91 -18.78 15.58
CA ILE A 244 -0.70 -18.03 15.91
C ILE A 244 -0.38 -18.21 17.39
N ASP A 245 0.89 -18.48 17.69
CA ASP A 245 1.42 -18.33 19.05
C ASP A 245 1.52 -16.83 19.39
N LEU A 246 0.50 -16.31 20.07
CA LEU A 246 0.40 -14.90 20.41
C LEU A 246 1.55 -14.43 21.30
N ALA A 247 2.06 -15.29 22.19
CA ALA A 247 3.17 -14.92 23.07
C ALA A 247 4.46 -14.74 22.26
N ALA A 248 4.75 -15.67 21.34
CA ALA A 248 5.88 -15.56 20.44
C ALA A 248 5.77 -14.32 19.52
N GLN A 249 4.56 -14.00 19.03
CA GLN A 249 4.36 -12.82 18.20
C GLN A 249 4.48 -11.51 18.97
N GLN A 250 4.00 -11.45 20.21
CA GLN A 250 4.17 -10.26 21.06
C GLN A 250 5.65 -10.00 21.37
N GLN A 251 6.42 -11.06 21.63
CA GLN A 251 7.87 -10.94 21.76
C GLN A 251 8.51 -10.40 20.48
N HIS A 252 8.07 -10.90 19.33
CA HIS A 252 8.56 -10.44 18.04
C HIS A 252 8.23 -8.98 17.73
N GLU A 253 7.00 -8.56 18.02
CA GLU A 253 6.56 -7.17 17.88
C GLU A 253 7.35 -6.24 18.81
N ALA A 254 7.62 -6.68 20.05
CA ALA A 254 8.49 -5.96 20.97
C ALA A 254 9.94 -5.85 20.46
N GLU A 255 10.48 -6.92 19.85
CA GLU A 255 11.80 -6.89 19.22
C GLU A 255 11.85 -5.92 18.02
N LEU A 256 10.82 -5.91 17.17
CA LEU A 256 10.70 -4.97 16.06
C LEU A 256 10.61 -3.51 16.57
N ALA A 257 9.80 -3.27 17.60
CA ALA A 257 9.68 -1.94 18.22
C ALA A 257 11.00 -1.49 18.85
N ALA A 258 11.71 -2.39 19.55
CA ALA A 258 13.03 -2.10 20.10
C ALA A 258 14.05 -1.81 18.99
N ALA A 259 14.06 -2.59 17.91
CA ALA A 259 14.94 -2.39 16.76
C ALA A 259 14.67 -1.07 16.02
N ALA A 260 13.43 -0.59 16.02
CA ALA A 260 13.08 0.70 15.42
C ALA A 260 13.79 1.88 16.10
N SER A 261 14.13 1.76 17.39
CA SER A 261 14.86 2.77 18.17
C SER A 261 16.39 2.70 18.00
N GLN A 262 16.93 1.62 17.43
CA GLN A 262 18.37 1.44 17.23
C GLN A 262 18.85 2.07 15.93
N PRO A 263 20.11 2.56 15.85
CA PRO A 263 20.71 3.00 14.59
C PRO A 263 20.61 1.93 13.51
N LEU A 264 20.47 2.34 12.25
CA LEU A 264 20.55 1.41 11.13
C LEU A 264 22.01 0.95 10.98
N PRO A 265 22.27 -0.33 10.68
CA PRO A 265 23.61 -0.78 10.34
C PRO A 265 24.07 -0.11 9.04
N ASP A 266 25.37 0.15 8.94
CA ASP A 266 26.00 0.70 7.73
C ASP A 266 25.83 -0.28 6.55
N ASP A 267 25.71 0.24 5.33
CA ASP A 267 25.40 -0.57 4.14
C ASP A 267 26.48 -1.62 3.80
N ASP A 268 27.67 -1.53 4.40
CA ASP A 268 28.79 -2.46 4.20
C ASP A 268 28.64 -3.80 4.97
N ASP A 269 27.69 -3.90 5.90
CA ASP A 269 27.46 -5.10 6.73
C ASP A 269 26.44 -6.09 6.11
N ASP A 270 25.95 -5.86 4.87
CA ASP A 270 24.98 -6.72 4.17
C ASP A 270 25.55 -8.11 3.76
N THR A 271 26.64 -8.56 4.36
CA THR A 271 27.14 -9.95 4.33
C THR A 271 26.22 -10.85 5.16
N PHE A 272 25.09 -11.22 4.58
CA PHE A 272 24.31 -12.36 5.02
C PHE A 272 25.09 -13.66 4.75
N GLU A 273 25.92 -14.10 5.69
CA GLU A 273 26.41 -15.49 5.78
C GLU A 273 25.26 -16.48 6.07
#